data_AF-A0A421GC14-F1
#
_entry.id   AF-A0A421GC14-F1
#
_cell.length_a   1.000
_cell.length_b   1.000
_cell.length_c   1.000
_cell.angle_alpha   90.00
_cell.angle_beta   90.00
_cell.angle_gamma   90.00
#
_symmetry.space_group_name_H-M   'P 1'
#
loop_
_entity.id
_entity.type
_entity.pdbx_description
1 polymer ?
#
loop_
_entity_poly.entity_id
_entity_poly.type
_entity_poly.pdbx_seq_one_letter_code
_entity_poly.pdbx_strand_id
1 'polypeptide(L)'
;IKELLLNASAGDGLAKNTDGFDLSKNDHITITNNTIYNQDDCLAMQSSTNTIFSNNYCHGSHGISVGSLGGPERNAFTTVSGLTVTGNTIVNSHNGIRIKTIIGLKGLVTNAVYRNNVLSNVTHAIVMHSDYNKTKGGYAGTPTSLVEITNITIDGLTGTAGNLYDIVANPDVVSDWTFTNITLEQNGRWQELRDDVVPQLNQTEMAKVFESKFKKLLRQRVAALKDSKRFRNITAALEEPKAAQFVRGSESQGGPMRYNMHYHMPYAAAPHDPREPRFPVIVKHPTFDDIKANFGAGDYTRWMGITAVSFPVGYVFGVKLHRRVAVPSMWVTGMLGSLGGFLLAYQNSSFRLQGYKANPVEVKQYITSKEE
;
A
#
# COMPACT_ATOMS: atom_id res chain seq x y z
N ILE A 1 11.70 5.95 34.53
CA ILE A 1 10.48 5.37 35.14
C ILE A 1 10.65 3.87 35.16
N LYS A 2 10.64 3.22 36.32
CA LYS A 2 10.88 1.78 36.39
C LYS A 2 10.18 1.09 37.56
N GLU A 3 9.99 -0.23 37.42
CA GLU A 3 9.48 -1.12 38.47
C GLU A 3 8.08 -0.74 38.99
N LEU A 4 7.27 -0.12 38.13
CA LEU A 4 5.89 0.22 38.47
C LEU A 4 4.93 -0.90 38.08
N LEU A 5 3.86 -1.05 38.88
CA LEU A 5 2.66 -1.80 38.53
C LEU A 5 1.54 -0.81 38.22
N LEU A 6 1.18 -0.69 36.94
CA LEU A 6 0.03 0.08 36.48
C LEU A 6 -1.11 -0.92 36.25
N ASN A 7 -2.05 -1.01 37.19
CA ASN A 7 -3.08 -2.03 37.15
C ASN A 7 -4.49 -1.42 37.07
N ALA A 8 -5.02 -1.39 35.85
CA ALA A 8 -6.40 -1.03 35.54
C ALA A 8 -7.24 -2.26 35.15
N SER A 9 -6.86 -3.48 35.55
CA SER A 9 -7.58 -4.71 35.15
C SER A 9 -9.04 -4.75 35.60
N ALA A 10 -9.38 -4.06 36.69
CA ALA A 10 -10.77 -3.92 37.14
C ALA A 10 -11.68 -3.20 36.13
N GLY A 11 -11.10 -2.46 35.18
CA GLY A 11 -11.82 -1.78 34.11
C GLY A 11 -12.02 -2.64 32.86
N ASP A 12 -11.56 -3.90 32.82
CA ASP A 12 -11.68 -4.72 31.62
C ASP A 12 -13.15 -4.89 31.17
N GLY A 13 -13.39 -4.72 29.88
CA GLY A 13 -14.73 -4.69 29.28
C GLY A 13 -15.60 -3.47 29.60
N LEU A 14 -15.14 -2.54 30.45
CA LEU A 14 -15.92 -1.37 30.91
C LEU A 14 -15.24 -0.03 30.59
N ALA A 15 -13.96 0.09 30.95
CA ALA A 15 -13.16 1.29 30.81
C ALA A 15 -12.57 1.40 29.39
N LYS A 16 -12.31 2.64 28.98
CA LYS A 16 -11.64 2.98 27.72
C LYS A 16 -10.57 4.03 28.01
N ASN A 17 -9.55 4.12 27.16
CA ASN A 17 -8.50 5.15 27.25
C ASN A 17 -7.74 5.11 28.59
N THR A 18 -7.42 3.89 29.05
CA THR A 18 -6.63 3.64 30.26
C THR A 18 -5.14 3.47 29.92
N ASP A 19 -4.60 4.38 29.10
CA ASP A 19 -3.23 4.34 28.60
C ASP A 19 -2.21 4.20 29.74
N GLY A 20 -1.15 3.41 29.49
CA GLY A 20 -0.08 3.19 30.47
C GLY A 20 0.83 4.41 30.58
N PHE A 21 1.47 4.77 29.46
CA PHE A 21 2.34 5.93 29.36
C PHE A 21 2.02 6.77 28.12
N ASP A 22 1.54 7.99 28.34
CA ASP A 22 1.39 9.02 27.33
C ASP A 22 2.62 9.93 27.28
N LEU A 23 3.24 10.08 26.12
CA LEU A 23 4.42 10.93 25.92
C LEU A 23 4.14 12.05 24.92
N SER A 24 4.35 13.28 25.40
CA SER A 24 4.19 14.51 24.63
C SER A 24 5.29 15.51 25.00
N LYS A 25 6.10 15.87 24.00
CA LYS A 25 7.22 16.82 24.11
C LYS A 25 8.24 16.43 25.20
N ASN A 26 8.56 15.14 25.27
CA ASN A 26 9.60 14.63 26.15
C ASN A 26 10.96 14.53 25.44
N ASP A 27 12.04 14.45 26.21
CA ASP A 27 13.39 14.19 25.73
C ASP A 27 14.17 13.36 26.78
N HIS A 28 14.95 12.37 26.32
CA HIS A 28 15.78 11.50 27.16
C HIS A 28 15.02 10.74 28.25
N ILE A 29 13.88 10.13 27.90
CA ILE A 29 13.07 9.32 28.83
C ILE A 29 13.40 7.84 28.70
N THR A 30 13.62 7.18 29.84
CA THR A 30 13.72 5.71 29.93
C THR A 30 12.56 5.15 30.78
N ILE A 31 11.79 4.23 30.19
CA ILE A 31 10.68 3.51 30.82
C ILE A 31 11.00 2.01 30.76
N THR A 32 11.27 1.40 31.91
CA THR A 32 11.76 0.01 31.93
C THR A 32 11.25 -0.83 33.08
N ASN A 33 11.15 -2.14 32.89
CA ASN A 33 10.76 -3.10 33.93
C ASN A 33 9.40 -2.77 34.60
N ASN A 34 8.43 -2.24 33.84
CA ASN A 34 7.09 -1.96 34.36
C ASN A 34 6.11 -3.07 33.94
N THR A 35 5.08 -3.27 34.75
CA THR A 35 3.98 -4.20 34.48
C THR A 35 2.69 -3.41 34.33
N ILE A 36 2.05 -3.52 33.16
CA ILE A 36 0.92 -2.68 32.74
C ILE A 36 -0.24 -3.59 32.35
N TYR A 37 -1.35 -3.48 33.10
CA TYR A 37 -2.63 -4.10 32.78
C TYR A 37 -3.63 -2.98 32.48
N ASN A 38 -4.07 -2.87 31.23
CA ASN A 38 -4.99 -1.82 30.82
C ASN A 38 -5.90 -2.23 29.65
N GLN A 39 -6.59 -1.25 29.07
CA GLN A 39 -7.55 -1.41 27.96
C GLN A 39 -7.24 -0.47 26.78
N ASP A 40 -6.09 0.22 26.81
CA ASP A 40 -5.63 1.09 25.73
C ASP A 40 -4.11 0.97 25.57
N ASP A 41 -3.44 1.94 24.96
CA ASP A 41 -2.02 1.86 24.64
C ASP A 41 -1.14 1.63 25.88
N CYS A 42 -0.19 0.70 25.76
CA CYS A 42 0.83 0.45 26.79
C CYS A 42 1.82 1.61 26.80
N LEU A 43 2.14 2.09 25.60
CA LEU A 43 2.83 3.34 25.31
C LEU A 43 2.05 4.04 24.20
N ALA A 44 1.66 5.29 24.42
CA ALA A 44 1.13 6.20 23.41
C ALA A 44 2.08 7.38 23.28
N MET A 45 2.84 7.42 22.19
CA MET A 45 3.88 8.45 22.01
C MET A 45 3.47 9.42 20.91
N GLN A 46 2.81 10.52 21.28
CA GLN A 46 2.40 11.58 20.35
C GLN A 46 3.59 12.47 19.97
N SER A 47 4.55 12.68 20.88
CA SER A 47 5.87 13.27 20.58
C SER A 47 6.90 13.01 21.67
N SER A 48 8.11 12.63 21.29
CA SER A 48 9.25 12.48 22.21
C SER A 48 10.54 12.26 21.44
N THR A 49 11.67 12.67 22.02
CA THR A 49 13.01 12.37 21.49
C THR A 49 13.83 11.51 22.45
N ASN A 50 14.73 10.68 21.91
CA ASN A 50 15.67 9.86 22.69
C ASN A 50 14.98 9.02 23.78
N THR A 51 13.99 8.23 23.37
CA THR A 51 13.14 7.46 24.30
C THR A 51 13.52 5.98 24.30
N ILE A 52 13.66 5.39 25.49
CA ILE A 52 13.89 3.96 25.67
C ILE A 52 12.69 3.36 26.39
N PHE A 53 12.01 2.40 25.76
CA PHE A 53 10.92 1.62 26.33
C PHE A 53 11.33 0.14 26.35
N SER A 54 11.79 -0.37 27.50
CA SER A 54 12.46 -1.66 27.54
C SER A 54 12.02 -2.60 28.65
N ASN A 55 11.95 -3.89 28.37
CA ASN A 55 11.63 -4.93 29.37
C ASN A 55 10.32 -4.69 30.12
N ASN A 56 9.33 -4.05 29.47
CA ASN A 56 8.01 -3.85 30.06
C ASN A 56 7.09 -5.02 29.70
N TYR A 57 6.16 -5.31 30.59
CA TYR A 57 5.07 -6.26 30.38
C TYR A 57 3.77 -5.51 30.13
N CYS A 58 3.18 -5.71 28.96
CA CYS A 58 1.91 -5.10 28.54
C CYS A 58 0.83 -6.18 28.41
N HIS A 59 -0.32 -6.02 29.06
CA HIS A 59 -1.41 -6.99 29.00
C HIS A 59 -2.78 -6.31 28.85
N GLY A 60 -3.62 -6.83 27.94
CA GLY A 60 -4.96 -6.29 27.67
C GLY A 60 -4.94 -5.01 26.81
N SER A 61 -3.78 -4.63 26.31
CA SER A 61 -3.48 -3.30 25.79
C SER A 61 -3.82 -3.14 24.31
N HIS A 62 -3.75 -1.91 23.79
CA HIS A 62 -3.61 -1.62 22.37
C HIS A 62 -2.17 -1.66 21.84
N GLY A 63 -1.21 -2.12 22.65
CA GLY A 63 0.17 -2.36 22.25
C GLY A 63 1.09 -1.17 22.49
N ILE A 64 2.27 -1.21 21.86
CA ILE A 64 3.26 -0.14 21.93
C ILE A 64 3.08 0.73 20.69
N SER A 65 2.55 1.94 20.90
CA SER A 65 2.09 2.84 19.84
C SER A 65 2.88 4.13 19.76
N VAL A 66 3.33 4.47 18.55
CA VAL A 66 3.61 5.85 18.15
C VAL A 66 2.33 6.48 17.63
N GLY A 67 1.95 7.61 18.22
CA GLY A 67 0.79 8.41 17.85
C GLY A 67 -0.44 8.23 18.74
N SER A 68 -1.61 8.74 18.35
CA SER A 68 -1.86 9.36 17.04
C SER A 68 -1.04 10.64 16.86
N LEU A 69 -0.15 10.67 15.86
CA LEU A 69 0.77 11.78 15.66
C LEU A 69 0.35 12.63 14.45
N GLY A 70 0.39 13.94 14.61
CA GLY A 70 0.17 14.90 13.53
C GLY A 70 -0.29 16.25 14.06
N GLY A 71 0.19 17.34 13.45
CA GLY A 71 -0.28 18.70 13.70
C GLY A 71 -0.29 19.57 12.44
N PRO A 72 -0.66 20.86 12.54
CA PRO A 72 -0.71 21.77 11.40
C PRO A 72 0.66 21.98 10.73
N GLU A 73 1.74 21.77 11.49
CA GLU A 73 3.12 21.92 11.07
C GLU A 73 4.02 20.89 11.79
N ARG A 74 5.22 20.67 11.25
CA ARG A 74 6.24 19.84 11.88
C ARG A 74 6.98 20.66 12.93
N ASN A 75 6.81 20.32 14.20
CA ASN A 75 7.54 20.93 15.33
C ASN A 75 7.76 19.88 16.45
N ALA A 76 8.23 20.32 17.62
CA ALA A 76 8.54 19.43 18.75
C ALA A 76 7.35 18.62 19.28
N PHE A 77 6.11 19.09 19.08
CA PHE A 77 4.89 18.38 19.51
C PHE A 77 4.40 17.33 18.51
N THR A 78 5.00 17.31 17.33
CA THR A 78 4.63 16.40 16.22
C THR A 78 5.85 15.62 15.75
N THR A 79 6.85 15.46 16.62
CA THR A 79 8.11 14.80 16.29
C THR A 79 8.37 13.66 17.27
N VAL A 80 8.61 12.49 16.70
CA VAL A 80 9.19 11.33 17.35
C VAL A 80 10.54 11.06 16.71
N SER A 81 11.61 11.06 17.50
CA SER A 81 12.94 10.72 17.01
C SER A 81 13.78 9.94 18.01
N GLY A 82 14.42 8.85 17.59
CA GLY A 82 15.31 8.09 18.47
C GLY A 82 14.52 7.28 19.52
N LEU A 83 13.53 6.52 19.07
CA LEU A 83 12.77 5.60 19.92
C LEU A 83 13.44 4.22 19.90
N THR A 84 13.73 3.64 21.05
CA THR A 84 14.18 2.26 21.20
C THR A 84 13.17 1.48 22.05
N VAL A 85 12.48 0.52 21.43
CA VAL A 85 11.54 -0.39 22.08
C VAL A 85 12.17 -1.78 22.12
N THR A 86 12.62 -2.25 23.28
CA THR A 86 13.41 -3.50 23.34
C THR A 86 13.03 -4.46 24.47
N GLY A 87 12.98 -5.75 24.18
CA GLY A 87 12.80 -6.78 25.21
C GLY A 87 11.44 -6.78 25.89
N ASN A 88 10.42 -6.14 25.30
CA ASN A 88 9.09 -6.06 25.91
C ASN A 88 8.28 -7.32 25.62
N THR A 89 7.38 -7.66 26.54
CA THR A 89 6.41 -8.76 26.39
C THR A 89 5.02 -8.19 26.27
N ILE A 90 4.34 -8.46 25.16
CA ILE A 90 3.02 -7.91 24.82
C ILE A 90 2.03 -9.06 24.72
N VAL A 91 1.05 -9.11 25.62
CA VAL A 91 0.16 -10.25 25.83
C VAL A 91 -1.30 -9.84 25.71
N ASN A 92 -2.14 -10.68 25.10
CA ASN A 92 -3.60 -10.49 25.05
C ASN A 92 -3.98 -9.07 24.62
N SER A 93 -3.30 -8.54 23.60
CA SER A 93 -3.37 -7.13 23.22
C SER A 93 -3.84 -6.99 21.78
N HIS A 94 -4.48 -5.87 21.45
CA HIS A 94 -4.98 -5.63 20.10
C HIS A 94 -3.84 -5.49 19.10
N ASN A 95 -2.76 -4.79 19.47
CA ASN A 95 -1.60 -4.63 18.60
C ASN A 95 -0.31 -4.99 19.35
N GLY A 96 0.71 -5.42 18.61
CA GLY A 96 2.07 -5.53 19.10
C GLY A 96 2.76 -4.17 18.98
N ILE A 97 3.27 -3.91 17.78
CA ILE A 97 3.92 -2.65 17.40
C ILE A 97 2.97 -1.84 16.53
N ARG A 98 2.77 -0.56 16.84
CA ARG A 98 1.88 0.31 16.08
C ARG A 98 2.46 1.70 15.81
N ILE A 99 2.31 2.18 14.58
CA ILE A 99 2.49 3.59 14.22
C ILE A 99 1.19 4.08 13.58
N LYS A 100 0.59 5.12 14.15
CA LYS A 100 -0.67 5.73 13.68
C LYS A 100 -0.50 7.24 13.49
N THR A 101 -0.60 7.72 12.25
CA THR A 101 -0.48 9.15 11.93
C THR A 101 -1.77 9.73 11.37
N ILE A 102 -2.05 10.99 11.71
CA ILE A 102 -3.35 11.62 11.48
C ILE A 102 -3.46 12.14 10.05
N ILE A 103 -4.58 11.86 9.38
CA ILE A 103 -4.88 12.33 8.02
C ILE A 103 -4.73 13.85 7.85
N GLY A 104 -4.12 14.27 6.75
CA GLY A 104 -3.94 15.68 6.39
C GLY A 104 -2.96 16.49 7.26
N LEU A 105 -2.43 15.89 8.34
CA LEU A 105 -1.54 16.57 9.28
C LEU A 105 -0.06 16.24 9.00
N LYS A 106 0.83 17.11 9.48
CA LYS A 106 2.28 17.05 9.30
C LYS A 106 2.98 16.62 10.59
N GLY A 107 4.19 16.12 10.45
CA GLY A 107 5.03 15.70 11.57
C GLY A 107 6.21 14.85 11.11
N LEU A 108 6.89 14.23 12.05
CA LEU A 108 8.00 13.32 11.81
C LEU A 108 7.98 12.16 12.81
N VAL A 109 8.15 10.94 12.32
CA VAL A 109 8.52 9.76 13.07
C VAL A 109 9.80 9.24 12.43
N THR A 110 10.91 9.24 13.17
CA THR A 110 12.18 8.74 12.61
C THR A 110 13.08 8.07 13.62
N ASN A 111 14.00 7.24 13.14
CA ASN A 111 14.97 6.52 13.97
C ASN A 111 14.27 5.73 15.08
N ALA A 112 13.21 5.00 14.73
CA ALA A 112 12.47 4.16 15.67
C ALA A 112 12.89 2.70 15.48
N VAL A 113 13.36 2.09 16.56
CA VAL A 113 13.93 0.75 16.57
C VAL A 113 13.17 -0.12 17.56
N TYR A 114 12.62 -1.23 17.06
CA TYR A 114 11.94 -2.26 17.84
C TYR A 114 12.81 -3.51 17.83
N ARG A 115 13.34 -3.92 19.00
CA ARG A 115 14.25 -5.06 19.11
C ARG A 115 13.78 -6.13 20.08
N ASN A 116 13.87 -7.40 19.68
CA ASN A 116 13.72 -8.55 20.59
C ASN A 116 12.43 -8.48 21.44
N ASN A 117 11.31 -8.07 20.83
CA ASN A 117 10.02 -8.00 21.51
C ASN A 117 9.24 -9.31 21.29
N VAL A 118 8.46 -9.72 22.29
CA VAL A 118 7.72 -10.98 22.29
C VAL A 118 6.23 -10.72 22.36
N LEU A 119 5.48 -11.36 21.46
CA LEU A 119 4.03 -11.28 21.36
C LEU A 119 3.38 -12.58 21.87
N SER A 120 2.25 -12.46 22.53
CA SER A 120 1.44 -13.63 22.88
C SER A 120 -0.04 -13.28 22.77
N ASN A 121 -0.76 -14.01 21.91
CA ASN A 121 -2.18 -13.83 21.67
C ASN A 121 -2.53 -12.37 21.31
N VAL A 122 -1.79 -11.82 20.35
CA VAL A 122 -1.99 -10.44 19.87
C VAL A 122 -2.87 -10.43 18.63
N THR A 123 -3.80 -9.48 18.48
CA THR A 123 -4.66 -9.44 17.28
C THR A 123 -3.87 -9.04 16.03
N HIS A 124 -3.06 -7.98 16.09
CA HIS A 124 -2.20 -7.51 15.00
C HIS A 124 -0.75 -7.34 15.45
N ALA A 125 0.19 -8.10 14.89
CA ALA A 125 1.59 -8.01 15.32
C ALA A 125 2.23 -6.65 14.96
N ILE A 126 2.07 -6.21 13.72
CA ILE A 126 2.66 -4.95 13.22
C ILE A 126 1.56 -4.13 12.53
N VAL A 127 1.36 -2.89 12.96
CA VAL A 127 0.37 -1.96 12.37
C VAL A 127 1.05 -0.65 11.99
N MET A 128 1.05 -0.30 10.71
CA MET A 128 1.65 0.95 10.21
C MET A 128 0.64 1.73 9.38
N HIS A 129 -0.04 2.70 10.00
CA HIS A 129 -1.18 3.39 9.42
C HIS A 129 -0.96 4.90 9.37
N SER A 130 -1.33 5.51 8.25
CA SER A 130 -1.26 6.96 8.02
C SER A 130 -2.59 7.58 7.57
N ASP A 131 -3.65 6.89 7.94
CA ASP A 131 -5.04 7.19 7.65
C ASP A 131 -5.87 7.34 8.95
N TYR A 132 -5.23 7.56 10.10
CA TYR A 132 -5.94 7.70 11.37
C TYR A 132 -6.77 8.98 11.38
N ASN A 133 -8.06 8.84 11.68
CA ASN A 133 -9.00 9.94 11.82
C ASN A 133 -9.35 10.10 13.30
N LYS A 134 -8.86 11.19 13.91
CA LYS A 134 -9.06 11.49 15.33
C LYS A 134 -10.53 11.70 15.69
N THR A 135 -11.33 12.30 14.80
CA THR A 135 -12.77 12.51 15.02
C THR A 135 -13.54 11.19 15.02
N LYS A 136 -13.17 10.26 14.15
CA LYS A 136 -13.75 8.90 14.09
C LYS A 136 -13.24 8.01 15.22
N GLY A 137 -12.05 8.29 15.75
CA GLY A 137 -11.34 7.41 16.68
C GLY A 137 -10.82 6.13 16.00
N GLY A 138 -10.47 6.18 14.71
CA GLY A 138 -10.05 4.99 13.96
C GLY A 138 -9.59 5.29 12.53
N TYR A 139 -9.35 4.23 11.76
CA TYR A 139 -8.77 4.32 10.41
C TYR A 139 -9.82 4.72 9.35
N ALA A 140 -9.41 5.57 8.41
CA ALA A 140 -10.26 6.10 7.34
C ALA A 140 -10.19 5.27 6.04
N GLY A 141 -9.22 4.37 5.90
CA GLY A 141 -8.91 3.62 4.69
C GLY A 141 -8.20 4.42 3.60
N THR A 142 -7.88 5.69 3.86
CA THR A 142 -7.24 6.61 2.90
C THR A 142 -6.01 7.28 3.52
N PRO A 143 -4.79 6.80 3.20
CA PRO A 143 -3.56 7.27 3.83
C PRO A 143 -3.16 8.65 3.29
N THR A 144 -3.66 9.70 3.93
CA THR A 144 -3.44 11.10 3.53
C THR A 144 -2.63 11.90 4.54
N SER A 145 -2.11 11.26 5.60
CA SER A 145 -1.19 11.94 6.50
C SER A 145 0.05 12.43 5.74
N LEU A 146 0.55 13.59 6.15
CA LEU A 146 1.78 14.22 5.67
C LEU A 146 2.91 14.09 6.70
N VAL A 147 2.74 13.22 7.71
CA VAL A 147 3.78 12.89 8.67
C VAL A 147 4.83 12.02 7.98
N GLU A 148 6.07 12.47 7.96
CA GLU A 148 7.20 11.69 7.46
C GLU A 148 7.48 10.52 8.43
N ILE A 149 7.52 9.28 7.92
CA ILE A 149 7.82 8.07 8.71
C ILE A 149 9.03 7.39 8.09
N THR A 150 10.21 7.65 8.63
CA THR A 150 11.48 7.25 7.99
C THR A 150 12.41 6.53 8.96
N ASN A 151 13.29 5.67 8.46
CA ASN A 151 14.28 4.96 9.28
C ASN A 151 13.63 4.20 10.46
N ILE A 152 12.79 3.23 10.11
CA ILE A 152 12.09 2.35 11.05
C ILE A 152 12.73 0.98 10.99
N THR A 153 13.13 0.42 12.12
CA THR A 153 13.71 -0.93 12.20
C THR A 153 12.87 -1.79 13.14
N ILE A 154 12.43 -2.95 12.66
CA ILE A 154 11.91 -4.03 13.50
C ILE A 154 12.83 -5.22 13.34
N ASP A 155 13.45 -5.65 14.43
CA ASP A 155 14.48 -6.67 14.43
C ASP A 155 14.29 -7.63 15.62
N GLY A 156 13.99 -8.90 15.37
CA GLY A 156 13.78 -9.87 16.46
C GLY A 156 12.37 -9.82 17.06
N LEU A 157 11.32 -9.71 16.24
CA LEU A 157 9.94 -9.81 16.72
C LEU A 157 9.48 -11.27 16.69
N THR A 158 9.04 -11.80 17.84
CA THR A 158 8.65 -13.21 17.94
C THR A 158 7.33 -13.42 18.66
N GLY A 159 6.72 -14.59 18.48
CA GLY A 159 5.54 -15.00 19.26
C GLY A 159 4.27 -15.18 18.42
N THR A 160 3.09 -14.99 19.02
CA THR A 160 1.82 -15.38 18.37
C THR A 160 0.91 -14.19 18.08
N ALA A 161 0.36 -14.15 16.86
CA ALA A 161 -0.58 -13.11 16.44
C ALA A 161 -1.64 -13.60 15.44
N GLY A 162 -2.83 -12.99 15.49
CA GLY A 162 -3.94 -13.28 14.58
C GLY A 162 -3.72 -12.73 13.16
N ASN A 163 -3.17 -11.53 13.05
CA ASN A 163 -2.71 -10.91 11.81
C ASN A 163 -1.24 -10.48 11.97
N LEU A 164 -0.40 -10.88 11.02
CA LEU A 164 1.04 -10.61 11.08
C LEU A 164 1.39 -9.15 10.76
N TYR A 165 0.67 -8.52 9.83
CA TYR A 165 0.89 -7.13 9.48
C TYR A 165 -0.38 -6.47 8.92
N ASP A 166 -0.53 -5.18 9.19
CA ASP A 166 -1.56 -4.32 8.62
C ASP A 166 -0.95 -2.94 8.31
N ILE A 167 -0.71 -2.67 7.02
CA ILE A 167 0.06 -1.50 6.57
C ILE A 167 -0.77 -0.70 5.57
N VAL A 168 -1.16 0.51 5.97
CA VAL A 168 -1.89 1.49 5.16
C VAL A 168 -1.17 2.84 5.28
N ALA A 169 -0.09 2.98 4.53
CA ALA A 169 0.84 4.10 4.63
C ALA A 169 0.81 4.98 3.37
N ASN A 170 0.97 6.30 3.53
CA ASN A 170 1.07 7.23 2.43
C ASN A 170 2.45 7.05 1.80
N PRO A 171 2.55 6.56 0.54
CA PRO A 171 3.83 6.21 -0.06
C PRO A 171 4.74 7.41 -0.29
N ASP A 172 4.20 8.64 -0.29
CA ASP A 172 4.99 9.85 -0.51
C ASP A 172 5.79 10.29 0.73
N VAL A 173 5.50 9.72 1.91
CA VAL A 173 6.08 10.15 3.20
C VAL A 173 6.76 9.01 3.98
N VAL A 174 6.87 7.82 3.40
CA VAL A 174 7.55 6.67 4.02
C VAL A 174 8.82 6.30 3.27
N SER A 175 9.88 6.01 4.02
CA SER A 175 11.16 5.52 3.46
C SER A 175 11.97 4.75 4.50
N ASP A 176 12.89 3.92 4.04
CA ASP A 176 13.95 3.32 4.86
C ASP A 176 13.40 2.49 6.04
N TRP A 177 12.49 1.56 5.75
CA TRP A 177 12.00 0.60 6.74
C TRP A 177 12.74 -0.73 6.58
N THR A 178 13.12 -1.34 7.70
CA THR A 178 13.85 -2.60 7.76
C THR A 178 13.14 -3.56 8.71
N PHE A 179 12.86 -4.77 8.24
CA PHE A 179 12.13 -5.80 8.99
C PHE A 179 12.94 -7.11 8.94
N THR A 180 13.68 -7.41 10.02
CA THR A 180 14.59 -8.55 10.08
C THR A 180 14.27 -9.44 11.27
N ASN A 181 14.60 -10.74 11.16
CA ASN A 181 14.49 -11.68 12.27
C ASN A 181 13.08 -11.71 12.89
N ILE A 182 12.03 -11.72 12.06
CA ILE A 182 10.65 -11.74 12.54
C ILE A 182 10.09 -13.16 12.38
N THR A 183 9.74 -13.79 13.49
CA THR A 183 9.26 -15.18 13.54
C THR A 183 7.96 -15.25 14.31
N LEU A 184 6.83 -15.30 13.60
CA LEU A 184 5.51 -15.20 14.19
C LEU A 184 4.66 -16.44 13.89
N GLU A 185 3.89 -16.88 14.86
CA GLU A 185 2.89 -17.92 14.68
C GLU A 185 1.52 -17.30 14.40
N GLN A 186 0.87 -17.78 13.34
CA GLN A 186 -0.50 -17.45 13.00
C GLN A 186 -1.29 -18.74 12.81
N ASN A 187 -2.36 -18.93 13.58
CA ASN A 187 -3.25 -20.09 13.48
C ASN A 187 -2.51 -21.44 13.51
N GLY A 188 -1.58 -21.63 14.45
CA GLY A 188 -0.83 -22.89 14.57
C GLY A 188 0.36 -23.03 13.62
N ARG A 189 0.66 -22.00 12.80
CA ARG A 189 1.71 -22.06 11.78
C ARG A 189 2.74 -20.95 11.99
N TRP A 190 3.98 -21.35 12.19
CA TRP A 190 5.13 -20.46 12.24
C TRP A 190 5.47 -19.92 10.85
N GLN A 191 5.64 -18.61 10.77
CA GLN A 191 6.00 -17.87 9.58
C GLN A 191 7.20 -16.99 9.91
N GLU A 192 8.26 -17.14 9.12
CA GLU A 192 9.36 -16.20 9.12
C GLU A 192 9.03 -15.09 8.13
N LEU A 193 8.86 -13.87 8.63
CA LEU A 193 8.75 -12.70 7.77
C LEU A 193 10.18 -12.27 7.41
N ARG A 194 10.66 -12.76 6.27
CA ARG A 194 11.96 -12.38 5.70
C ARG A 194 11.87 -11.03 4.99
N ASP A 195 13.04 -10.46 4.64
CA ASP A 195 13.23 -9.14 4.01
C ASP A 195 12.46 -8.89 2.68
N ASP A 196 11.69 -9.88 2.21
CA ASP A 196 10.78 -9.84 1.09
C ASP A 196 9.36 -9.33 1.41
N VAL A 197 9.09 -8.89 2.66
CA VAL A 197 7.84 -8.19 3.01
C VAL A 197 7.71 -6.83 2.29
N VAL A 198 8.80 -6.14 1.98
CA VAL A 198 8.75 -4.87 1.20
C VAL A 198 8.36 -5.08 -0.27
N PRO A 199 8.88 -6.09 -1.00
CA PRO A 199 8.38 -6.51 -2.31
C PRO A 199 6.93 -7.04 -2.33
N GLN A 200 6.42 -7.62 -1.24
CA GLN A 200 5.01 -8.05 -1.15
C GLN A 200 4.07 -6.86 -0.81
N LEU A 201 4.55 -5.85 -0.07
CA LEU A 201 3.90 -4.53 0.06
C LEU A 201 3.85 -3.77 -1.28
N ASN A 202 4.74 -4.11 -2.22
CA ASN A 202 4.71 -3.63 -3.60
C ASN A 202 3.59 -4.24 -4.45
N GLN A 203 2.95 -5.34 -4.04
CA GLN A 203 1.86 -5.94 -4.81
C GLN A 203 0.49 -5.29 -4.61
N THR A 204 0.33 -4.35 -3.67
CA THR A 204 -0.93 -3.61 -3.49
C THR A 204 -0.90 -2.13 -3.85
N GLU A 205 0.25 -1.46 -3.96
CA GLU A 205 0.27 -0.02 -4.34
C GLU A 205 1.34 0.40 -5.37
N MET A 206 2.15 -0.48 -5.95
CA MET A 206 3.15 -0.05 -6.95
C MET A 206 2.56 0.56 -8.23
N ALA A 207 1.36 0.14 -8.63
CA ALA A 207 0.66 0.77 -9.74
C ALA A 207 0.33 2.24 -9.41
N LYS A 208 -0.04 2.54 -8.17
CA LYS A 208 -0.38 3.90 -7.72
C LYS A 208 0.85 4.73 -7.37
N VAL A 209 1.95 4.15 -6.89
CA VAL A 209 3.22 4.87 -6.65
C VAL A 209 3.87 5.26 -7.96
N PHE A 210 3.86 4.36 -8.95
CA PHE A 210 4.31 4.69 -10.30
C PHE A 210 3.42 5.76 -10.93
N GLU A 211 2.09 5.62 -10.79
CA GLU A 211 1.12 6.61 -11.28
C GLU A 211 1.19 7.94 -10.52
N SER A 212 1.47 7.96 -9.22
CA SER A 212 1.59 9.15 -8.36
C SER A 212 2.90 9.90 -8.66
N LYS A 213 4.04 9.22 -8.68
CA LYS A 213 5.32 9.84 -9.07
C LYS A 213 5.28 10.32 -10.52
N PHE A 214 4.68 9.55 -11.43
CA PHE A 214 4.47 9.98 -12.82
C PHE A 214 3.52 11.17 -12.92
N LYS A 215 2.37 11.17 -12.22
CA LYS A 215 1.43 12.31 -12.16
C LYS A 215 2.04 13.53 -11.48
N LYS A 216 2.88 13.37 -10.45
CA LYS A 216 3.59 14.44 -9.74
C LYS A 216 4.68 15.06 -10.63
N LEU A 217 5.46 14.23 -11.34
CA LEU A 217 6.39 14.68 -12.38
C LEU A 217 5.67 15.40 -13.52
N LEU A 218 4.54 14.86 -13.99
CA LEU A 218 3.68 15.52 -14.99
C LEU A 218 3.14 16.85 -14.47
N ARG A 219 2.63 16.93 -13.24
CA ARG A 219 2.11 18.17 -12.65
C ARG A 219 3.21 19.21 -12.44
N GLN A 220 4.39 18.81 -11.97
CA GLN A 220 5.54 19.71 -11.80
C GLN A 220 6.04 20.23 -13.16
N ARG A 221 6.11 19.37 -14.18
CA ARG A 221 6.48 19.81 -15.53
C ARG A 221 5.38 20.64 -16.22
N VAL A 222 4.10 20.33 -16.00
CA VAL A 222 2.97 21.13 -16.49
C VAL A 222 2.89 22.49 -15.80
N ALA A 223 3.16 22.58 -14.49
CA ALA A 223 3.25 23.84 -13.76
C ALA A 223 4.45 24.69 -14.25
N ALA A 224 5.63 24.07 -14.41
CA ALA A 224 6.80 24.73 -14.98
C ALA A 224 6.59 25.18 -16.43
N LEU A 225 5.78 24.45 -17.21
CA LEU A 225 5.36 24.85 -18.55
C LEU A 225 4.39 26.03 -18.52
N LYS A 226 3.41 26.05 -17.60
CA LYS A 226 2.43 27.14 -17.43
C LYS A 226 3.07 28.48 -17.05
N ASP A 227 4.13 28.47 -16.23
CA ASP A 227 4.85 29.70 -15.85
C ASP A 227 5.81 30.24 -16.91
N SER A 228 6.11 29.43 -17.95
CA SER A 228 6.98 29.85 -19.03
C SER A 228 6.36 31.01 -19.83
N LYS A 229 7.17 32.03 -20.19
CA LYS A 229 6.75 33.15 -21.06
C LYS A 229 6.08 32.67 -22.36
N ARG A 230 6.44 31.48 -22.84
CA ARG A 230 5.92 30.88 -24.07
C ARG A 230 4.49 30.34 -23.92
N PHE A 231 4.12 29.81 -22.76
CA PHE A 231 2.77 29.30 -22.51
C PHE A 231 1.77 30.44 -22.32
N ARG A 232 2.18 31.51 -21.61
CA ARG A 232 1.41 32.77 -21.51
C ARG A 232 1.13 33.40 -22.88
N ASN A 233 2.10 33.39 -23.79
CA ASN A 233 1.90 33.88 -25.16
C ASN A 233 0.98 32.99 -25.99
N ILE A 234 0.95 31.67 -25.76
CA ILE A 234 0.02 30.74 -26.43
C ILE A 234 -1.40 30.91 -25.89
N THR A 235 -1.57 31.09 -24.57
CA THR A 235 -2.89 31.36 -23.97
C THR A 235 -3.44 32.70 -24.46
N ALA A 236 -2.61 33.75 -24.55
CA ALA A 236 -2.98 35.03 -25.13
C ALA A 236 -3.31 34.94 -26.63
N ALA A 237 -2.63 34.08 -27.39
CA ALA A 237 -2.92 33.84 -28.82
C ALA A 237 -4.20 33.00 -29.04
N LEU A 238 -4.64 32.23 -28.05
CA LEU A 238 -5.88 31.45 -28.09
C LEU A 238 -7.11 32.24 -27.63
N GLU A 239 -6.91 33.39 -26.98
CA GLU A 239 -7.99 34.34 -26.61
C GLU A 239 -8.26 35.39 -27.71
N GLU A 240 -7.54 35.36 -28.84
CA GLU A 240 -7.88 36.19 -29.99
C GLU A 240 -9.19 35.71 -30.68
N PRO A 241 -10.16 36.60 -30.93
CA PRO A 241 -11.44 36.25 -31.55
C PRO A 241 -11.30 36.10 -33.07
N LYS A 242 -10.54 35.10 -33.53
CA LYS A 242 -10.46 34.69 -34.94
C LYS A 242 -10.35 33.18 -35.11
N ALA A 243 -11.33 32.43 -34.60
CA ALA A 243 -11.53 31.02 -34.98
C ALA A 243 -12.99 30.55 -34.84
N ALA A 244 -13.96 31.45 -35.00
CA ALA A 244 -15.39 31.10 -35.03
C ALA A 244 -15.87 30.93 -36.48
N GLN A 245 -15.31 29.97 -37.22
CA GLN A 245 -15.83 29.58 -38.54
C GLN A 245 -15.26 28.21 -38.92
N PHE A 246 -15.74 27.11 -38.33
CA PHE A 246 -15.78 25.79 -39.00
C PHE A 246 -16.52 24.69 -38.23
N VAL A 247 -17.73 24.92 -37.70
CA VAL A 247 -18.72 23.83 -37.54
C VAL A 247 -20.12 24.43 -37.69
N ARG A 248 -20.58 24.54 -38.93
CA ARG A 248 -22.01 24.68 -39.24
C ARG A 248 -22.29 23.81 -40.45
N GLY A 249 -22.98 22.70 -40.25
CA GLY A 249 -23.44 21.84 -41.34
C GLY A 249 -23.40 20.34 -41.03
N SER A 250 -24.37 19.87 -40.25
CA SER A 250 -25.18 18.67 -40.58
C SER A 250 -26.05 18.27 -39.37
N GLU A 251 -27.16 18.98 -39.20
CA GLU A 251 -28.35 18.42 -38.53
C GLU A 251 -29.33 18.02 -39.63
N SER A 252 -29.66 16.73 -39.72
CA SER A 252 -30.99 16.30 -40.17
C SER A 252 -31.34 14.90 -39.66
N GLN A 253 -32.31 14.91 -38.74
CA GLN A 253 -33.48 14.02 -38.62
C GLN A 253 -33.34 12.55 -38.19
N GLY A 254 -34.05 12.23 -37.09
CA GLY A 254 -34.50 10.88 -36.73
C GLY A 254 -35.02 10.80 -35.30
N GLY A 255 -36.36 10.78 -35.12
CA GLY A 255 -37.05 10.81 -33.82
C GLY A 255 -36.93 9.55 -32.93
N PRO A 256 -37.66 9.50 -31.79
CA PRO A 256 -37.36 8.59 -30.70
C PRO A 256 -38.01 7.22 -30.88
N MET A 257 -37.23 6.15 -30.91
CA MET A 257 -37.74 4.77 -30.83
C MET A 257 -37.53 4.21 -29.43
N ARG A 258 -38.63 4.12 -28.69
CA ARG A 258 -38.75 3.30 -27.48
C ARG A 258 -38.77 1.83 -27.90
N TYR A 259 -37.85 1.03 -27.39
CA TYR A 259 -37.97 -0.42 -27.40
C TYR A 259 -38.13 -0.94 -25.98
N ASN A 260 -39.36 -1.36 -25.66
CA ASN A 260 -39.63 -2.32 -24.59
C ASN A 260 -39.14 -3.69 -25.08
N MET A 261 -38.18 -4.28 -24.39
CA MET A 261 -37.79 -5.67 -24.63
C MET A 261 -37.93 -6.46 -23.33
N HIS A 262 -39.07 -7.14 -23.21
CA HIS A 262 -39.25 -8.22 -22.26
C HIS A 262 -38.27 -9.35 -22.61
N TYR A 263 -37.32 -9.62 -21.71
CA TYR A 263 -36.55 -10.86 -21.74
C TYR A 263 -37.16 -11.86 -20.77
N HIS A 264 -37.68 -12.96 -21.31
CA HIS A 264 -37.86 -14.21 -20.59
C HIS A 264 -36.47 -14.71 -20.13
N MET A 265 -36.29 -14.86 -18.82
CA MET A 265 -35.13 -15.51 -18.21
C MET A 265 -35.22 -17.02 -18.39
N PRO A 266 -34.24 -17.70 -19.02
CA PRO A 266 -33.95 -19.08 -18.67
C PRO A 266 -32.99 -19.07 -17.47
N TYR A 267 -33.41 -19.69 -16.36
CA TYR A 267 -32.64 -20.01 -15.15
C TYR A 267 -31.22 -19.43 -15.06
N ALA A 268 -31.08 -18.31 -14.34
CA ALA A 268 -29.77 -17.80 -13.93
C ALA A 268 -29.08 -18.84 -13.03
N ALA A 269 -27.96 -19.40 -13.50
CA ALA A 269 -27.04 -20.10 -12.62
C ALA A 269 -26.59 -19.15 -11.50
N ALA A 270 -26.48 -19.66 -10.27
CA ALA A 270 -26.08 -18.88 -9.11
C ALA A 270 -24.79 -18.07 -9.40
N PRO A 271 -24.67 -16.83 -8.89
CA PRO A 271 -23.48 -16.01 -9.10
C PRO A 271 -22.25 -16.74 -8.52
N HIS A 272 -21.35 -17.13 -9.42
CA HIS A 272 -20.10 -17.80 -9.08
C HIS A 272 -19.16 -16.82 -8.35
N ASP A 273 -18.61 -17.23 -7.20
CA ASP A 273 -17.63 -16.44 -6.45
C ASP A 273 -16.41 -16.15 -7.35
N PRO A 274 -16.01 -14.88 -7.57
CA PRO A 274 -14.83 -14.53 -8.36
C PRO A 274 -13.51 -15.11 -7.81
N ARG A 275 -13.49 -15.56 -6.56
CA ARG A 275 -12.32 -16.15 -5.90
C ARG A 275 -12.12 -17.63 -6.22
N GLU A 276 -13.16 -18.27 -6.74
CA GLU A 276 -13.11 -19.68 -7.12
C GLU A 276 -12.72 -19.85 -8.59
N PRO A 277 -11.81 -20.79 -8.91
CA PRO A 277 -11.42 -21.06 -10.29
C PRO A 277 -12.56 -21.71 -11.06
N ARG A 278 -12.80 -21.22 -12.28
CA ARG A 278 -13.88 -21.69 -13.18
C ARG A 278 -13.45 -22.85 -14.07
N PHE A 279 -12.14 -23.05 -14.20
CA PHE A 279 -11.51 -24.05 -15.05
C PHE A 279 -10.60 -24.94 -14.21
N PRO A 280 -10.20 -26.13 -14.71
CA PRO A 280 -9.33 -27.02 -13.97
C PRO A 280 -8.04 -26.34 -13.53
N VAL A 281 -7.69 -26.48 -12.25
CA VAL A 281 -6.46 -25.94 -11.68
C VAL A 281 -5.32 -26.88 -12.00
N ILE A 282 -4.31 -26.40 -12.71
CA ILE A 282 -3.10 -27.17 -13.04
C ILE A 282 -2.06 -26.95 -11.94
N VAL A 283 -1.79 -25.68 -11.62
CA VAL A 283 -0.88 -25.28 -10.54
C VAL A 283 -1.54 -24.18 -9.72
N LYS A 284 -1.79 -24.47 -8.44
CA LYS A 284 -2.47 -23.52 -7.53
C LYS A 284 -1.60 -22.30 -7.20
N HIS A 285 -0.30 -22.52 -7.05
CA HIS A 285 0.69 -21.50 -6.70
C HIS A 285 1.89 -21.59 -7.66
N PRO A 286 1.74 -21.13 -8.91
CA PRO A 286 2.79 -21.26 -9.92
C PRO A 286 3.97 -20.34 -9.60
N THR A 287 5.18 -20.85 -9.75
CA THR A 287 6.42 -20.07 -9.62
C THR A 287 6.62 -19.15 -10.82
N PHE A 288 7.58 -18.23 -10.73
CA PHE A 288 7.95 -17.39 -11.86
C PHE A 288 8.33 -18.20 -13.11
N ASP A 289 9.06 -19.30 -12.92
CA ASP A 289 9.52 -20.16 -14.00
C ASP A 289 8.35 -20.93 -14.63
N ASP A 290 7.40 -21.43 -13.81
CA ASP A 290 6.18 -22.08 -14.30
C ASP A 290 5.35 -21.14 -15.18
N ILE A 291 5.21 -19.87 -14.76
CA ILE A 291 4.42 -18.88 -15.47
C ILE A 291 5.08 -18.51 -16.80
N LYS A 292 6.41 -18.32 -16.80
CA LYS A 292 7.17 -17.99 -18.01
C LYS A 292 7.20 -19.15 -19.01
N ALA A 293 7.35 -20.38 -18.52
CA ALA A 293 7.31 -21.58 -19.35
C ALA A 293 5.94 -21.77 -20.04
N ASN A 294 4.87 -21.30 -19.41
CA ASN A 294 3.50 -21.39 -19.93
C ASN A 294 3.10 -20.25 -20.91
N PHE A 295 4.02 -19.37 -21.31
CA PHE A 295 3.69 -18.31 -22.27
C PHE A 295 3.32 -18.90 -23.64
N GLY A 296 2.09 -18.62 -24.08
CA GLY A 296 1.60 -19.04 -25.38
C GLY A 296 1.86 -17.99 -26.46
N ALA A 297 1.67 -18.38 -27.73
CA ALA A 297 1.78 -17.46 -28.87
C ALA A 297 0.92 -16.19 -28.71
N GLY A 298 -0.26 -16.30 -28.11
CA GLY A 298 -1.15 -15.17 -27.85
C GLY A 298 -0.62 -14.21 -26.78
N ASP A 299 0.22 -14.66 -25.86
CA ASP A 299 0.82 -13.80 -24.83
C ASP A 299 1.98 -12.99 -25.43
N TYR A 300 2.85 -13.66 -26.19
CA TYR A 300 3.92 -12.99 -26.95
C TYR A 300 3.38 -12.00 -27.97
N THR A 301 2.30 -12.36 -28.69
CA THR A 301 1.68 -11.46 -29.67
C THR A 301 1.15 -10.18 -29.03
N ARG A 302 0.50 -10.29 -27.85
CA ARG A 302 0.01 -9.10 -27.12
C ARG A 302 1.15 -8.28 -26.55
N TRP A 303 2.16 -8.93 -25.97
CA TRP A 303 3.34 -8.23 -25.43
C TRP A 303 4.07 -7.46 -26.53
N MET A 304 4.40 -8.12 -27.64
CA MET A 304 5.07 -7.48 -28.78
C MET A 304 4.18 -6.41 -29.43
N GLY A 305 2.87 -6.65 -29.54
CA GLY A 305 1.93 -5.68 -30.11
C GLY A 305 1.84 -4.39 -29.27
N ILE A 306 1.69 -4.50 -27.95
CA ILE A 306 1.66 -3.33 -27.05
C ILE A 306 3.00 -2.59 -27.11
N THR A 307 4.12 -3.32 -27.11
CA THR A 307 5.46 -2.74 -27.24
C THR A 307 5.59 -1.95 -28.53
N ALA A 308 5.27 -2.57 -29.67
CA ALA A 308 5.40 -1.99 -31.00
C ALA A 308 4.55 -0.73 -31.18
N VAL A 309 3.31 -0.71 -30.66
CA VAL A 309 2.43 0.47 -30.71
C VAL A 309 2.92 1.60 -29.81
N SER A 310 3.63 1.29 -28.71
CA SER A 310 4.05 2.30 -27.74
C SER A 310 5.18 3.21 -28.24
N PHE A 311 6.05 2.73 -29.12
CA PHE A 311 7.09 3.55 -29.76
C PHE A 311 6.52 4.72 -30.59
N PRO A 312 5.68 4.50 -31.63
CA PRO A 312 5.14 5.59 -32.44
C PRO A 312 4.23 6.53 -31.64
N VAL A 313 3.49 6.02 -30.64
CA VAL A 313 2.68 6.87 -29.75
C VAL A 313 3.55 7.87 -28.99
N GLY A 314 4.67 7.43 -28.40
CA GLY A 314 5.59 8.35 -27.71
C GLY A 314 6.30 9.32 -28.64
N TYR A 315 6.63 8.88 -29.87
CA TYR A 315 7.21 9.75 -30.87
C TYR A 315 6.24 10.88 -31.27
N VAL A 316 4.99 10.54 -31.61
CA VAL A 316 3.95 11.52 -31.98
C VAL A 316 3.67 12.49 -30.82
N PHE A 317 3.56 11.97 -29.60
CA PHE A 317 3.37 12.80 -28.41
C PHE A 317 4.56 13.74 -28.19
N GLY A 318 5.78 13.24 -28.34
CA GLY A 318 7.00 14.04 -28.20
C GLY A 318 7.13 15.12 -29.28
N VAL A 319 6.76 14.84 -30.54
CA VAL A 319 6.72 15.84 -31.62
C VAL A 319 5.71 16.95 -31.32
N LYS A 320 4.53 16.62 -30.76
CA LYS A 320 3.53 17.62 -30.34
C LYS A 320 4.02 18.55 -29.23
N LEU A 321 4.98 18.11 -28.42
CA LEU A 321 5.57 18.92 -27.36
C LEU A 321 6.78 19.73 -27.85
N HIS A 322 7.80 19.07 -28.39
CA HIS A 322 8.97 19.70 -29.01
C HIS A 322 9.80 18.68 -29.80
N ARG A 323 10.36 19.07 -30.96
CA ARG A 323 11.14 18.16 -31.83
C ARG A 323 12.35 17.50 -31.13
N ARG A 324 12.95 18.16 -30.13
CA ARG A 324 14.08 17.64 -29.33
C ARG A 324 13.69 16.53 -28.34
N VAL A 325 12.41 16.38 -27.98
CA VAL A 325 11.94 15.34 -27.05
C VAL A 325 11.21 14.19 -27.73
N ALA A 326 11.02 14.24 -29.06
CA ALA A 326 10.37 13.18 -29.83
C ALA A 326 11.03 11.80 -29.66
N VAL A 327 12.35 11.74 -29.81
CA VAL A 327 13.12 10.49 -29.67
C VAL A 327 13.20 10.01 -28.22
N PRO A 328 13.52 10.87 -27.21
CA PRO A 328 13.44 10.47 -25.81
C PRO A 328 12.06 9.94 -25.39
N SER A 329 10.96 10.59 -25.82
CA SER A 329 9.61 10.16 -25.50
C SER A 329 9.26 8.82 -26.15
N MET A 330 9.68 8.57 -27.38
CA MET A 330 9.52 7.29 -28.08
C MET A 330 10.16 6.13 -27.31
N TRP A 331 11.38 6.31 -26.79
CA TRP A 331 12.09 5.28 -26.03
C TRP A 331 11.45 5.03 -24.68
N VAL A 332 11.07 6.09 -23.95
CA VAL A 332 10.40 5.95 -22.65
C VAL A 332 9.07 5.21 -22.80
N THR A 333 8.24 5.58 -23.78
CA THR A 333 6.96 4.89 -23.98
C THR A 333 7.16 3.45 -24.48
N GLY A 334 8.16 3.20 -25.32
CA GLY A 334 8.52 1.84 -25.75
C GLY A 334 8.91 0.93 -24.58
N MET A 335 9.72 1.43 -23.65
CA MET A 335 10.10 0.70 -22.43
C MET A 335 8.89 0.41 -21.53
N LEU A 336 8.02 1.41 -21.33
CA LEU A 336 6.80 1.24 -20.53
C LEU A 336 5.80 0.29 -21.19
N GLY A 337 5.65 0.35 -22.51
CA GLY A 337 4.84 -0.56 -23.29
C GLY A 337 5.33 -2.01 -23.21
N SER A 338 6.64 -2.21 -23.26
CA SER A 338 7.24 -3.54 -23.09
C SER A 338 7.00 -4.10 -21.69
N LEU A 339 7.24 -3.29 -20.64
CA LEU A 339 6.98 -3.72 -19.26
C LEU A 339 5.50 -4.04 -19.04
N GLY A 340 4.58 -3.18 -19.50
CA GLY A 340 3.15 -3.41 -19.39
C GLY A 340 2.66 -4.63 -20.19
N GLY A 341 3.18 -4.83 -21.39
CA GLY A 341 2.87 -6.00 -22.21
C GLY A 341 3.36 -7.31 -21.58
N PHE A 342 4.54 -7.32 -20.96
CA PHE A 342 5.07 -8.47 -20.23
C PHE A 342 4.19 -8.80 -19.01
N LEU A 343 3.80 -7.80 -18.21
CA LEU A 343 2.93 -8.02 -17.04
C LEU A 343 1.56 -8.56 -17.43
N LEU A 344 1.01 -8.12 -18.57
CA LEU A 344 -0.25 -8.64 -19.11
C LEU A 344 -0.11 -10.09 -19.58
N ALA A 345 1.00 -10.44 -20.25
CA ALA A 345 1.33 -11.82 -20.62
C ALA A 345 1.49 -12.71 -19.38
N TYR A 346 2.19 -12.21 -18.36
CA TYR A 346 2.42 -12.89 -17.09
C TYR A 346 1.11 -13.20 -16.36
N GLN A 347 0.24 -12.20 -16.19
CA GLN A 347 -1.08 -12.39 -15.55
C GLN A 347 -1.95 -13.37 -16.34
N ASN A 348 -1.97 -13.26 -17.67
CA ASN A 348 -2.76 -14.16 -18.51
C ASN A 348 -2.27 -15.61 -18.43
N SER A 349 -0.96 -15.83 -18.33
CA SER A 349 -0.38 -17.17 -18.15
C SER A 349 -0.69 -17.73 -16.76
N SER A 350 -0.50 -16.93 -15.70
CA SER A 350 -0.81 -17.30 -14.31
C SER A 350 -2.28 -17.72 -14.15
N PHE A 351 -3.22 -16.95 -14.71
CA PHE A 351 -4.64 -17.26 -14.59
C PHE A 351 -5.07 -18.50 -15.35
N ARG A 352 -4.36 -18.90 -16.42
CA ARG A 352 -4.61 -20.18 -17.09
C ARG A 352 -4.12 -21.36 -16.25
N LEU A 353 -2.95 -21.25 -15.61
CA LEU A 353 -2.45 -22.30 -14.71
C LEU A 353 -3.32 -22.48 -13.46
N GLN A 354 -3.84 -21.38 -12.93
CA GLN A 354 -4.65 -21.35 -11.71
C GLN A 354 -6.14 -21.62 -11.95
N GLY A 355 -6.58 -21.80 -13.20
CA GLY A 355 -7.99 -22.10 -13.52
C GLY A 355 -8.93 -20.89 -13.47
N TYR A 356 -8.41 -19.66 -13.38
CA TYR A 356 -9.22 -18.43 -13.45
C TYR A 356 -9.54 -18.01 -14.90
N LYS A 357 -8.82 -18.58 -15.88
CA LYS A 357 -9.04 -18.35 -17.32
C LYS A 357 -9.04 -19.68 -18.06
N ALA A 358 -9.75 -19.74 -19.19
CA ALA A 358 -9.86 -20.94 -20.01
C ALA A 358 -8.47 -21.46 -20.42
N ASN A 359 -8.21 -22.73 -20.14
CA ASN A 359 -6.92 -23.38 -20.26
C ASN A 359 -6.97 -24.79 -20.91
N PRO A 360 -7.75 -25.01 -21.98
CA PRO A 360 -7.91 -26.35 -22.57
C PRO A 360 -6.60 -26.93 -23.15
N VAL A 361 -5.67 -26.06 -23.57
CA VAL A 361 -4.36 -26.47 -24.10
C VAL A 361 -3.46 -26.96 -22.98
N GLU A 362 -3.40 -26.19 -21.89
CA GLU A 362 -2.58 -26.49 -20.72
C GLU A 362 -3.08 -27.74 -19.99
N VAL A 363 -4.40 -27.92 -19.89
CA VAL A 363 -5.01 -29.14 -19.33
C VAL A 363 -4.64 -30.37 -20.15
N LYS A 364 -4.66 -30.26 -21.49
CA LYS A 364 -4.26 -31.35 -22.38
C LYS A 364 -2.77 -31.71 -22.19
N GLN A 365 -1.90 -30.71 -22.11
CA GLN A 365 -0.47 -30.91 -21.86
C GLN A 365 -0.21 -31.56 -20.50
N TYR A 366 -0.93 -31.15 -19.46
CA TYR A 366 -0.81 -31.73 -18.13
C TYR A 366 -1.22 -33.21 -18.09
N ILE A 367 -2.33 -33.56 -18.75
CA ILE A 367 -2.79 -34.96 -18.84
C ILE A 367 -1.76 -35.82 -19.57
N THR A 368 -1.28 -35.37 -20.73
CA THR A 368 -0.24 -36.10 -21.50
C THR A 368 1.05 -36.29 -20.69
N SER A 369 1.49 -35.28 -19.92
CA SER A 369 2.68 -35.37 -19.08
C SER A 369 2.57 -36.34 -17.89
N LYS A 370 1.36 -36.85 -17.59
CA LYS A 370 1.13 -37.85 -16.54
C LYS A 370 0.94 -39.26 -17.08
N GLU A 371 0.77 -39.40 -18.40
CA GLU A 371 0.61 -40.68 -19.09
C GLU A 371 1.96 -41.22 -19.61
N GLU A 372 2.97 -40.35 -19.76
CA GLU A 372 4.40 -40.66 -19.94
C GLU A 372 5.12 -40.83 -18.59
#